data_AF-A0A8J2LXU2-F1
#
_entry.id   AF-A0A8J2LXU2-F1
#
_cell.length_a   1.000
_cell.length_b   1.000
_cell.length_c   1.000
_cell.angle_alpha   90.00
_cell.angle_beta   90.00
_cell.angle_gamma   90.00
#
_symmetry.space_group_name_H-M   'P 1'
#
loop_
_entity.id
_entity.type
_entity.pdbx_description
1 polymer ?
#
loop_
_entity_poly.entity_id
_entity_poly.type
_entity_poly.pdbx_seq_one_letter_code
_entity_poly.pdbx_strand_id
1 'polypeptide(L)'
;MLAEISSLLDKKYDIIAIECEDLSSPAFLQLCVVDYAVKKDVRVIYVSATRSMLAFKAMASKVMIRLSEKLKFLSVSRFLLDDFIKDNDDTLFACLLEDINKHVEKDDNEVFIIFDNFTVFCDFTNTASHIPAFIRRLRQFNKNLEIKLVITFQSKDEISNIILHESDIIIRIKRIGNGFARDVTGQLHVMERSGKTPYSENIFNYHLSDRSARLFLPGMSRPEL
;
A
#
# COMPACT_ATOMS: atom_id res chain seq x y z
N MET A 1 2.41 -16.53 3.62
CA MET A 1 2.84 -15.16 3.95
C MET A 1 2.26 -14.75 5.30
N LEU A 2 2.69 -13.61 5.83
CA LEU A 2 2.48 -13.16 7.21
C LEU A 2 1.00 -13.28 7.64
N ALA A 3 0.74 -14.18 8.59
CA ALA A 3 -0.60 -14.44 9.11
C ALA A 3 -1.14 -13.21 9.88
N GLU A 4 -0.25 -12.47 10.52
CA GLU A 4 -0.53 -11.25 11.26
C GLU A 4 -1.08 -10.16 10.35
N ILE A 5 -0.51 -10.01 9.14
CA ILE A 5 -1.02 -9.05 8.14
C ILE A 5 -2.39 -9.51 7.63
N SER A 6 -2.58 -10.81 7.41
CA SER A 6 -3.89 -11.33 6.98
C SER A 6 -4.98 -11.06 8.04
N SER A 7 -4.67 -11.33 9.31
CA SER A 7 -5.58 -11.04 10.43
C SER A 7 -5.89 -9.55 10.58
N LEU A 8 -4.94 -8.68 10.24
CA LEU A 8 -5.15 -7.23 10.22
C LEU A 8 -6.07 -6.81 9.07
N LEU A 9 -5.96 -7.45 7.91
CA LEU A 9 -6.79 -7.19 6.73
C LEU A 9 -8.22 -7.77 6.84
N ASP A 10 -8.44 -8.75 7.71
CA ASP A 10 -9.79 -9.24 8.04
C ASP A 10 -10.61 -8.21 8.86
N LYS A 11 -9.97 -7.18 9.44
CA LYS A 11 -10.66 -6.07 10.11
C LYS A 11 -11.21 -5.06 9.08
N LYS A 12 -12.23 -4.29 9.49
CA LYS A 12 -12.85 -3.26 8.64
C LYS A 12 -12.03 -1.96 8.68
N TYR A 13 -11.05 -1.86 7.78
CA TYR A 13 -10.31 -0.62 7.51
C TYR A 13 -10.52 -0.23 6.05
N ASP A 14 -10.85 1.03 5.81
CA ASP A 14 -11.03 1.59 4.47
C ASP A 14 -9.70 2.11 3.92
N ILE A 15 -8.86 2.71 4.78
CA ILE A 15 -7.54 3.25 4.40
C ILE A 15 -6.44 2.63 5.27
N ILE A 16 -5.52 1.93 4.61
CA ILE A 16 -4.31 1.34 5.17
C ILE A 16 -3.10 2.15 4.68
N ALA A 17 -2.48 2.90 5.57
CA ALA A 17 -1.22 3.59 5.29
C ALA A 17 -0.02 2.66 5.52
N ILE A 18 0.91 2.62 4.56
CA ILE A 18 2.23 2.00 4.71
C ILE A 18 3.27 3.13 4.66
N GLU A 19 3.74 3.55 5.81
CA GLU A 19 4.76 4.59 5.94
C GLU A 19 6.15 3.95 5.92
N CYS A 20 7.00 4.38 4.99
CA CYS A 20 8.38 3.88 4.89
C CYS A 20 9.35 4.91 5.47
N GLU A 21 10.11 4.53 6.49
CA GLU A 21 11.24 5.31 6.96
C GLU A 21 12.56 4.79 6.34
N ASP A 22 13.44 5.74 6.05
CA ASP A 22 14.76 5.54 5.45
C ASP A 22 14.68 4.78 4.11
N LEU A 23 15.42 3.68 4.01
CA LEU A 23 15.53 2.84 2.80
C LEU A 23 14.79 1.50 3.00
N SER A 24 13.74 1.49 3.81
CA SER A 24 12.92 0.30 4.07
C SER A 24 12.03 0.00 2.88
N SER A 25 11.98 -1.27 2.44
CA SER A 25 11.17 -1.66 1.28
C SER A 25 9.76 -2.13 1.70
N PRO A 26 8.68 -1.51 1.18
CA PRO A 26 7.30 -1.93 1.46
C PRO A 26 6.82 -3.10 0.60
N ALA A 27 7.63 -3.58 -0.34
CA ALA A 27 7.21 -4.55 -1.35
C ALA A 27 6.66 -5.85 -0.74
N PHE A 28 7.23 -6.32 0.38
CA PHE A 28 6.75 -7.54 1.04
C PHE A 28 5.35 -7.35 1.64
N LEU A 29 5.03 -6.16 2.18
CA LEU A 29 3.70 -5.84 2.70
C LEU A 29 2.68 -5.74 1.58
N GLN A 30 3.02 -5.05 0.50
CA GLN A 30 2.18 -4.93 -0.68
C GLN A 30 1.86 -6.32 -1.28
N LEU A 31 2.86 -7.20 -1.34
CA LEU A 31 2.64 -8.60 -1.75
C LEU A 31 1.72 -9.34 -0.76
N CYS A 32 1.88 -9.15 0.56
CA CYS A 32 0.99 -9.74 1.57
C CYS A 32 -0.47 -9.35 1.35
N VAL A 33 -0.75 -8.08 1.06
CA VAL A 33 -2.10 -7.62 0.72
C VAL A 33 -2.61 -8.30 -0.55
N VAL A 34 -1.78 -8.39 -1.61
CA VAL A 34 -2.18 -9.01 -2.87
C VAL A 34 -2.49 -10.50 -2.69
N ASP A 35 -1.65 -11.25 -1.96
CA ASP A 35 -1.90 -12.67 -1.64
C ASP A 35 -3.17 -12.86 -0.83
N TYR A 36 -3.43 -11.98 0.14
CA TYR A 36 -4.68 -11.99 0.91
C TYR A 36 -5.90 -11.79 -0.02
N ALA A 37 -5.88 -10.75 -0.85
CA ALA A 37 -6.99 -10.44 -1.75
C ALA A 37 -7.23 -11.57 -2.78
N VAL A 38 -6.16 -12.13 -3.35
CA VAL A 38 -6.24 -13.28 -4.27
C VAL A 38 -6.88 -14.49 -3.59
N LYS A 39 -6.50 -14.81 -2.34
CA LYS A 39 -7.08 -15.93 -1.59
C LYS A 39 -8.56 -15.74 -1.26
N LYS A 40 -9.02 -14.50 -1.14
CA LYS A 40 -10.41 -14.14 -0.92
C LYS A 40 -11.19 -13.94 -2.22
N ASP A 41 -10.54 -14.14 -3.37
CA ASP A 41 -11.09 -13.88 -4.71
C ASP A 41 -11.59 -12.43 -4.90
N VAL A 42 -10.90 -11.49 -4.25
CA VAL A 42 -11.19 -10.04 -4.30
C VAL A 42 -10.35 -9.39 -5.39
N ARG A 43 -10.94 -8.41 -6.10
CA ARG A 43 -10.25 -7.65 -7.14
C ARG A 43 -9.19 -6.74 -6.56
N VAL A 44 -8.06 -6.66 -7.27
CA VAL A 44 -6.94 -5.78 -6.91
C VAL A 44 -6.59 -4.89 -8.08
N ILE A 45 -6.62 -3.58 -7.85
CA ILE A 45 -6.11 -2.58 -8.79
C ILE A 45 -4.80 -2.06 -8.22
N TYR A 46 -3.70 -2.50 -8.81
CA TYR A 46 -2.35 -2.15 -8.39
C TYR A 46 -1.83 -0.99 -9.22
N VAL A 47 -1.78 0.20 -8.64
CA VAL A 47 -1.24 1.42 -9.24
C VAL A 47 0.23 1.56 -8.87
N SER A 48 1.10 1.56 -9.88
CA SER A 48 2.53 1.53 -9.71
C SER A 48 3.25 2.71 -10.32
N ALA A 49 3.95 3.45 -9.48
CA ALA A 49 4.93 4.46 -9.87
C ALA A 49 6.37 3.92 -9.91
N THR A 50 6.67 2.85 -9.16
CA THR A 50 8.06 2.43 -8.93
C THR A 50 8.50 1.19 -9.72
N ARG A 51 7.58 0.38 -10.23
CA ARG A 51 7.93 -0.92 -10.81
C ARG A 51 7.13 -1.24 -12.07
N SER A 52 7.72 -2.06 -12.91
CA SER A 52 7.02 -2.64 -14.05
C SER A 52 6.18 -3.84 -13.61
N MET A 53 5.16 -4.18 -14.41
CA MET A 53 4.38 -5.41 -14.22
C MET A 53 5.27 -6.66 -14.23
N LEU A 54 6.33 -6.68 -15.04
CA LEU A 54 7.28 -7.80 -15.11
C LEU A 54 8.03 -7.97 -13.79
N ALA A 55 8.56 -6.87 -13.22
CA ALA A 55 9.22 -6.91 -11.92
C ALA A 55 8.26 -7.37 -10.80
N PHE A 56 7.02 -6.87 -10.82
CA PHE A 56 5.99 -7.30 -9.87
C PHE A 56 5.69 -8.81 -9.98
N LYS A 57 5.50 -9.32 -11.20
CA LYS A 57 5.29 -10.76 -11.46
C LYS A 57 6.45 -11.62 -10.99
N ALA A 58 7.69 -11.17 -11.21
CA ALA A 58 8.88 -11.86 -10.76
C ALA A 58 8.93 -11.96 -9.22
N MET A 59 8.63 -10.86 -8.52
CA MET A 59 8.56 -10.86 -7.06
C MET A 59 7.49 -11.80 -6.53
N ALA A 60 6.25 -11.71 -7.06
CA ALA A 60 5.15 -12.58 -6.68
C ALA A 60 5.50 -14.06 -6.88
N SER A 61 6.13 -14.40 -8.01
CA SER A 61 6.57 -15.76 -8.31
C SER A 61 7.66 -16.25 -7.35
N LYS A 62 8.59 -15.38 -6.95
CA LYS A 62 9.66 -15.72 -5.99
C LYS A 62 9.09 -16.15 -4.64
N VAL A 63 7.99 -15.54 -4.21
CA VAL A 63 7.27 -15.86 -2.96
C VAL A 63 6.07 -16.80 -3.17
N MET A 64 5.98 -17.46 -4.34
CA MET A 64 4.97 -18.46 -4.68
C MET A 64 3.51 -17.95 -4.66
N ILE A 65 3.28 -16.66 -4.89
CA ILE A 65 1.94 -16.11 -5.06
C ILE A 65 1.50 -16.32 -6.51
N ARG A 66 0.39 -17.04 -6.70
CA ARG A 66 -0.26 -17.20 -8.01
C ARG A 66 -1.17 -16.00 -8.25
N LEU A 67 -0.77 -15.08 -9.12
CA LEU A 67 -1.58 -13.90 -9.44
C LEU A 67 -2.87 -14.31 -10.16
N SER A 68 -3.98 -13.69 -9.77
CA SER A 68 -5.31 -13.87 -10.38
C SER A 68 -5.52 -12.93 -11.57
N GLU A 69 -6.42 -13.27 -12.49
CA GLU A 69 -6.87 -12.39 -13.58
C GLU A 69 -7.61 -11.14 -13.06
N LYS A 70 -8.12 -11.21 -11.83
CA LYS A 70 -8.70 -10.08 -11.08
C LYS A 70 -7.65 -9.05 -10.63
N LEU A 71 -6.35 -9.34 -10.75
CA LEU A 71 -5.32 -8.33 -10.55
C LEU A 71 -5.17 -7.49 -11.82
N LYS A 72 -5.45 -6.19 -11.72
CA LYS A 72 -5.15 -5.20 -12.76
C LYS A 72 -3.96 -4.36 -12.33
N PHE A 73 -2.99 -4.19 -13.23
CA PHE A 73 -1.77 -3.43 -12.97
C PHE A 73 -1.75 -2.17 -13.83
N LEU A 74 -1.77 -1.02 -13.18
CA LEU A 74 -1.74 0.30 -13.80
C LEU A 74 -0.39 0.94 -13.53
N SER A 75 0.31 1.38 -14.58
CA SER A 75 1.54 2.15 -14.40
C SER A 75 1.22 3.64 -14.43
N VAL A 76 1.68 4.38 -13.43
CA VAL A 76 1.50 5.84 -13.34
C VAL A 76 2.09 6.53 -14.58
N SER A 77 3.19 6.00 -15.13
CA SER A 77 3.81 6.53 -16.36
C SER A 77 2.86 6.63 -17.56
N ARG A 78 1.80 5.80 -17.63
CA ARG A 78 0.82 5.86 -18.72
C ARG A 78 -0.05 7.12 -18.70
N PHE A 79 -0.15 7.75 -17.54
CA PHE A 79 -0.92 8.98 -17.35
C PHE A 79 -0.04 10.23 -17.53
N LEU A 80 1.28 10.04 -17.66
CA LEU A 80 2.28 11.09 -17.93
C LEU A 80 2.51 11.17 -19.45
N LEU A 81 1.52 11.63 -20.21
CA LEU A 81 1.63 11.80 -21.67
C LEU A 81 2.73 12.82 -22.03
N ASP A 82 3.25 12.76 -23.27
CA ASP A 82 4.36 13.60 -23.77
C ASP A 82 4.10 15.13 -23.66
N ASP A 83 2.86 15.56 -23.44
CA ASP A 83 2.43 16.96 -23.26
C ASP A 83 1.90 17.26 -21.84
N PHE A 84 2.34 16.52 -20.81
CA PHE A 84 1.90 16.69 -19.41
C PHE A 84 2.21 18.09 -18.80
N ILE A 85 2.85 18.98 -19.55
CA ILE A 85 3.01 20.41 -19.25
C ILE A 85 1.68 21.17 -19.54
N LYS A 86 0.55 20.67 -19.03
CA LYS A 86 -0.65 21.48 -18.87
C LYS A 86 -0.95 21.56 -17.38
N ASP A 87 -1.03 22.79 -16.91
CA ASP A 87 -1.12 23.24 -15.51
C ASP A 87 -2.47 22.89 -14.84
N ASN A 88 -2.99 21.68 -15.12
CA ASN A 88 -4.29 21.22 -14.65
C ASN A 88 -4.15 19.85 -13.97
N ASP A 89 -3.60 19.88 -12.75
CA ASP A 89 -3.43 18.74 -11.83
C ASP A 89 -4.69 17.86 -11.71
N ASP A 90 -5.88 18.47 -11.77
CA ASP A 90 -7.17 17.76 -11.71
C ASP A 90 -7.33 16.74 -12.85
N THR A 91 -6.64 16.95 -13.98
CA THR A 91 -6.70 16.05 -15.16
C THR A 91 -6.07 14.70 -14.86
N LEU A 92 -4.89 14.65 -14.21
CA LEU A 92 -4.24 13.38 -13.91
C LEU A 92 -5.06 12.56 -12.92
N PHE A 93 -5.53 13.19 -11.84
CA PHE A 93 -6.33 12.50 -10.83
C PHE A 93 -7.68 12.04 -11.41
N ALA A 94 -8.31 12.83 -12.29
CA ALA A 94 -9.53 12.44 -12.98
C ALA A 94 -9.29 11.25 -13.94
N CYS A 95 -8.25 11.30 -14.77
CA CYS A 95 -7.92 10.21 -15.69
C CYS A 95 -7.57 8.91 -14.94
N LEU A 96 -6.80 9.02 -13.85
CA LEU A 96 -6.47 7.87 -13.02
C LEU A 96 -7.70 7.27 -12.34
N LEU A 97 -8.59 8.12 -11.81
CA LEU A 97 -9.86 7.66 -11.23
C LEU A 97 -10.74 6.97 -12.28
N GLU A 98 -10.82 7.51 -13.49
CA GLU A 98 -11.58 6.92 -14.59
C GLU A 98 -11.02 5.55 -14.98
N ASP A 99 -9.70 5.41 -15.08
CA ASP A 99 -9.04 4.15 -15.45
C ASP A 99 -9.17 3.09 -14.36
N ILE A 100 -9.07 3.50 -13.08
CA ILE A 100 -9.38 2.62 -11.94
C ILE A 100 -10.83 2.14 -12.04
N ASN A 101 -11.79 3.04 -12.29
CA ASN A 101 -13.21 2.68 -12.35
C ASN A 101 -13.52 1.72 -13.52
N LYS A 102 -12.84 1.86 -14.67
CA LYS A 102 -12.98 0.92 -15.81
C LYS A 102 -12.61 -0.52 -15.46
N HIS A 103 -11.80 -0.70 -14.43
CA HIS A 103 -11.36 -2.02 -13.99
C HIS A 103 -12.23 -2.63 -12.91
N VAL A 104 -13.20 -1.90 -12.36
CA VAL A 104 -14.20 -2.43 -11.43
C VAL A 104 -15.33 -3.07 -12.23
N GLU A 105 -15.66 -4.33 -11.93
CA GLU A 105 -16.77 -5.05 -12.54
C GLU A 105 -18.03 -4.94 -11.67
N LYS A 106 -19.19 -5.15 -12.31
CA LYS A 106 -20.50 -5.00 -11.67
C LYS A 106 -20.72 -5.96 -10.49
N ASP A 107 -20.11 -7.13 -10.55
CA ASP A 107 -20.27 -8.20 -9.56
C ASP A 107 -19.22 -8.12 -8.43
N ASP A 108 -18.30 -7.15 -8.49
CA ASP A 108 -17.35 -6.91 -7.41
C ASP A 108 -18.09 -6.23 -6.24
N ASN A 109 -18.05 -6.87 -5.07
CA ASN A 109 -18.55 -6.27 -3.83
C ASN A 109 -17.45 -5.58 -3.01
N GLU A 110 -16.19 -5.96 -3.25
CA GLU A 110 -15.00 -5.43 -2.59
C GLU A 110 -13.87 -5.27 -3.61
N VAL A 111 -13.09 -4.19 -3.52
CA VAL A 111 -11.89 -3.94 -4.34
C VAL A 111 -10.77 -3.37 -3.47
N PHE A 112 -9.57 -3.93 -3.61
CA PHE A 112 -8.34 -3.33 -3.11
C PHE A 112 -7.72 -2.43 -4.18
N ILE A 113 -7.47 -1.16 -3.83
CA ILE A 113 -6.70 -0.24 -4.67
C ILE A 113 -5.37 0.03 -3.96
N ILE A 114 -4.28 -0.43 -4.55
CA ILE A 114 -2.94 -0.38 -3.95
C ILE A 114 -2.09 0.63 -4.71
N PHE A 115 -1.60 1.65 -4.02
CA PHE A 115 -0.61 2.59 -4.53
C PHE A 115 0.77 2.25 -3.97
N ASP A 116 1.71 1.90 -4.86
CA ASP A 116 3.00 1.38 -4.43
C ASP A 116 3.99 2.43 -3.92
N ASN A 117 3.83 3.67 -4.38
CA ASN A 117 4.46 4.88 -3.91
C ASN A 117 3.56 6.06 -4.27
N PHE A 118 2.88 6.59 -3.27
CA PHE A 118 1.92 7.68 -3.40
C PHE A 118 2.59 9.05 -3.28
N THR A 119 3.83 9.12 -2.76
CA THR A 119 4.63 10.35 -2.70
C THR A 119 4.77 11.00 -4.08
N VAL A 120 4.85 10.22 -5.16
CA VAL A 120 5.01 10.76 -6.52
C VAL A 120 3.88 11.70 -6.93
N PHE A 121 2.68 11.55 -6.35
CA PHE A 121 1.56 12.43 -6.67
C PHE A 121 1.73 13.83 -6.09
N CYS A 122 2.64 14.04 -5.12
CA CYS A 122 3.08 15.38 -4.71
C CYS A 122 3.75 16.10 -5.87
N ASP A 123 4.62 15.40 -6.60
CA ASP A 123 5.39 15.99 -7.69
C ASP A 123 4.49 16.34 -8.89
N PHE A 124 3.29 15.76 -8.94
CA PHE A 124 2.30 16.00 -10.00
C PHE A 124 1.22 17.01 -9.61
N THR A 125 1.28 17.60 -8.41
CA THR A 125 0.33 18.65 -8.02
C THR A 125 0.98 19.82 -7.32
N ASN A 126 0.62 21.02 -7.77
CA ASN A 126 1.00 22.27 -7.12
C ASN A 126 0.11 22.58 -5.90
N THR A 127 -0.96 21.81 -5.68
CA THR A 127 -1.96 22.07 -4.63
C THR A 127 -2.17 20.86 -3.73
N ALA A 128 -1.63 20.92 -2.50
CA ALA A 128 -1.73 19.83 -1.52
C ALA A 128 -3.17 19.38 -1.21
N SER A 129 -4.19 20.23 -1.38
CA SER A 129 -5.60 19.88 -1.17
C SER A 129 -6.18 18.94 -2.24
N HIS A 130 -5.53 18.80 -3.40
CA HIS A 130 -5.94 17.83 -4.42
C HIS A 130 -5.75 16.39 -3.97
N ILE A 131 -4.75 16.12 -3.12
CA ILE A 131 -4.48 14.79 -2.58
C ILE A 131 -5.65 14.25 -1.72
N PRO A 132 -6.10 14.93 -0.65
CA PRO A 132 -7.24 14.46 0.13
C PRO A 132 -8.53 14.47 -0.69
N ALA A 133 -8.70 15.41 -1.63
CA ALA A 133 -9.84 15.40 -2.54
C ALA A 133 -9.85 14.15 -3.43
N PHE A 134 -8.70 13.74 -3.96
CA PHE A 134 -8.55 12.53 -4.77
C PHE A 134 -8.81 11.26 -3.94
N ILE A 135 -8.24 11.14 -2.73
CA ILE A 135 -8.50 10.02 -1.81
C ILE A 135 -10.01 9.90 -1.52
N ARG A 136 -10.68 11.03 -1.27
CA ARG A 136 -12.13 11.05 -1.06
C ARG A 136 -12.91 10.62 -2.30
N ARG A 137 -12.54 11.10 -3.49
CA ARG A 137 -13.16 10.67 -4.77
C ARG A 137 -12.97 9.16 -4.98
N LEU A 138 -11.79 8.63 -4.69
CA LEU A 138 -11.50 7.18 -4.76
C LEU A 138 -12.39 6.35 -3.82
N ARG A 139 -12.71 6.84 -2.63
CA ARG A 139 -13.60 6.12 -1.69
C ARG A 139 -15.07 6.19 -2.07
N GLN A 140 -15.46 7.15 -2.89
CA GLN A 140 -16.87 7.52 -3.10
C GLN A 140 -17.34 7.34 -4.54
N PHE A 141 -16.48 6.88 -5.46
CA PHE A 141 -16.88 6.73 -6.86
C PHE A 141 -17.93 5.63 -7.08
N ASN A 142 -18.04 4.65 -6.18
CA ASN A 142 -19.08 3.64 -6.21
C ASN A 142 -19.63 3.37 -4.80
N LYS A 143 -20.89 3.76 -4.54
CA LYS A 143 -21.53 3.64 -3.22
C LYS A 143 -21.87 2.21 -2.81
N ASN A 144 -21.93 1.28 -3.77
CA ASN A 144 -22.29 -0.11 -3.53
C ASN A 144 -21.06 -1.03 -3.41
N LEU A 145 -19.86 -0.45 -3.47
CA LEU A 145 -18.60 -1.17 -3.47
C LEU A 145 -17.81 -0.86 -2.20
N GLU A 146 -17.34 -1.90 -1.50
CA GLU A 146 -16.37 -1.74 -0.42
C GLU A 146 -14.98 -1.49 -1.04
N ILE A 147 -14.42 -0.30 -0.81
CA ILE A 147 -13.13 0.10 -1.38
C ILE A 147 -12.10 0.16 -0.27
N LYS A 148 -11.07 -0.69 -0.37
CA LYS A 148 -9.91 -0.68 0.52
C LYS A 148 -8.72 -0.05 -0.17
N LEU A 149 -8.34 1.13 0.30
CA LEU A 149 -7.18 1.86 -0.18
C LEU A 149 -5.93 1.45 0.62
N VAL A 150 -4.89 1.02 -0.09
CA VAL A 150 -3.57 0.75 0.50
C VAL A 150 -2.59 1.74 -0.07
N ILE A 151 -2.17 2.70 0.74
CA ILE A 151 -1.38 3.86 0.32
C ILE A 151 0.02 3.74 0.92
N THR A 152 1.02 3.56 0.07
CA THR A 152 2.43 3.51 0.50
C THR A 152 3.12 4.84 0.25
N PHE A 153 3.86 5.39 1.20
CA PHE A 153 4.56 6.68 1.04
C PHE A 153 5.83 6.73 1.90
N GLN A 154 6.73 7.66 1.60
CA GLN A 154 7.93 7.89 2.42
C GLN A 154 7.62 8.82 3.58
N SER A 155 8.24 8.56 4.73
CA SER A 155 8.07 9.39 5.92
C SER A 155 8.68 10.77 5.69
N LYS A 156 8.08 11.79 6.33
CA LYS A 156 8.47 13.22 6.29
C LYS A 156 8.25 13.92 4.95
N ASP A 157 7.57 13.27 4.00
CA ASP A 157 7.06 13.96 2.81
C ASP A 157 5.90 14.90 3.17
N GLU A 158 5.65 15.90 2.33
CA GLU A 158 4.62 16.94 2.53
C GLU A 158 3.21 16.36 2.78
N ILE A 159 2.89 15.23 2.15
CA ILE A 159 1.58 14.56 2.27
C ILE A 159 1.49 13.58 3.43
N SER A 160 2.60 13.28 4.12
CA SER A 160 2.64 12.26 5.17
C SER A 160 1.57 12.54 6.23
N ASN A 161 1.49 13.79 6.71
CA ASN A 161 0.51 14.18 7.72
C ASN A 161 -0.93 14.05 7.21
N ILE A 162 -1.17 14.35 5.93
CA ILE A 162 -2.49 14.24 5.31
C ILE A 162 -2.90 12.76 5.24
N ILE A 163 -2.04 11.89 4.68
CA ILE A 163 -2.35 10.45 4.56
C ILE A 163 -2.51 9.83 5.95
N LEU A 164 -1.60 10.11 6.88
CA LEU A 164 -1.66 9.60 8.23
C LEU A 164 -2.97 10.01 8.92
N HIS A 165 -3.45 11.24 8.70
CA HIS A 165 -4.72 11.74 9.25
C HIS A 165 -5.94 10.99 8.70
N GLU A 166 -5.96 10.72 7.40
CA GLU A 166 -7.07 10.03 6.73
C GLU A 166 -7.09 8.51 6.95
N SER A 167 -6.00 7.93 7.47
CA SER A 167 -5.83 6.48 7.57
C SER A 167 -6.48 5.88 8.82
N ASP A 168 -7.18 4.75 8.64
CA ASP A 168 -7.76 3.98 9.74
C ASP A 168 -6.71 3.14 10.47
N ILE A 169 -5.66 2.75 9.74
CA ILE A 169 -4.52 2.01 10.26
C ILE A 169 -3.24 2.46 9.57
N ILE A 170 -2.17 2.53 10.36
CA ILE A 170 -0.84 2.92 9.89
C ILE A 170 0.11 1.77 10.18
N ILE A 171 0.78 1.29 9.14
CA ILE A 171 1.86 0.31 9.20
C ILE A 171 3.15 1.05 8.83
N ARG A 172 3.94 1.40 9.84
CA ARG A 172 5.24 2.05 9.64
C ARG A 172 6.34 1.02 9.62
N ILE A 173 7.17 1.05 8.58
CA ILE A 173 8.38 0.23 8.49
C ILE A 173 9.62 1.12 8.62
N LYS A 174 10.56 0.72 9.46
CA LYS A 174 11.81 1.44 9.68
C LYS A 174 12.98 0.49 9.89
N ARG A 175 14.19 1.03 9.78
CA ARG A 175 15.42 0.30 10.14
C ARG A 175 15.59 0.23 11.66
N ILE A 176 16.32 -0.78 12.13
CA ILE A 176 16.70 -0.89 13.55
C ILE A 176 18.12 -0.35 13.71
N GLY A 177 18.23 0.78 14.42
CA GLY A 177 19.51 1.45 14.63
C GLY A 177 20.14 1.94 13.32
N ASN A 178 21.45 2.13 13.34
CA ASN A 178 22.19 2.76 12.23
C ASN A 178 22.86 1.75 11.27
N GLY A 179 22.63 0.45 11.46
CA GLY A 179 23.37 -0.61 10.76
C GLY A 179 22.46 -1.71 10.20
N PHE A 180 23.06 -2.64 9.43
CA PHE A 180 22.37 -3.81 8.91
C PHE A 180 22.66 -5.01 9.81
N ALA A 181 21.62 -5.59 10.42
CA ALA A 181 21.73 -6.85 11.13
C ALA A 181 21.43 -8.01 10.17
N ARG A 182 22.17 -9.11 10.30
CA ARG A 182 21.90 -10.34 9.52
C ARG A 182 20.55 -10.95 9.88
N ASP A 183 20.17 -10.86 11.15
CA ASP A 183 19.02 -11.58 11.70
C ASP A 183 17.74 -10.75 11.75
N VAL A 184 17.84 -9.44 11.53
CA VAL A 184 16.69 -8.52 11.53
C VAL A 184 16.81 -7.53 10.39
N THR A 185 15.80 -7.47 9.53
CA THR A 185 15.78 -6.53 8.41
C THR A 185 15.30 -5.15 8.85
N GLY A 186 14.31 -5.09 9.73
CA GLY A 186 13.80 -3.85 10.27
C GLY A 186 12.72 -4.05 11.33
N GLN A 187 12.04 -2.96 11.68
CA GLN A 187 10.94 -2.93 12.61
C GLN A 187 9.66 -2.45 11.91
N LEU A 188 8.54 -3.06 12.29
CA LEU A 188 7.21 -2.80 11.80
C LEU A 188 6.35 -2.34 12.99
N HIS A 189 5.81 -1.14 12.90
CA HIS A 189 4.91 -0.55 13.87
C HIS A 189 3.51 -0.52 13.27
N VAL A 190 2.54 -1.10 13.96
CA VAL A 190 1.13 -1.08 13.57
C VAL A 190 0.37 -0.21 14.55
N MET A 191 -0.24 0.87 14.07
CA MET A 191 -1.08 1.78 14.86
C MET A 191 -2.50 1.78 14.33
N GLU A 192 -3.47 1.34 15.15
CA GLU A 192 -4.89 1.34 14.80
C GLU A 192 -5.54 2.66 15.23
N ARG A 193 -5.99 3.47 14.27
CA ARG A 193 -6.58 4.80 14.50
C ARG A 193 -8.11 4.81 14.63
N SER A 194 -8.77 3.71 14.27
CA SER A 194 -10.22 3.55 14.36
C SER A 194 -10.77 3.37 15.79
N GLY A 195 -9.91 3.43 16.82
CA GLY A 195 -10.25 3.25 18.24
C GLY A 195 -10.25 4.54 19.07
N LYS A 196 -10.48 4.40 20.39
CA LYS A 196 -10.36 5.51 21.35
C LYS A 196 -8.87 5.82 21.64
N THR A 197 -8.54 7.09 21.78
CA THR A 197 -7.20 7.52 22.18
C THR A 197 -6.91 7.14 23.65
N PRO A 198 -5.67 6.73 23.99
CA PRO A 198 -4.50 6.57 23.11
C PRO A 198 -4.64 5.36 22.17
N TYR A 199 -4.22 5.53 20.91
CA TYR A 199 -4.29 4.49 19.90
C TYR A 199 -3.42 3.29 20.28
N SER A 200 -3.90 2.07 20.01
CA SER A 200 -3.10 0.87 20.25
C SER A 200 -1.97 0.77 19.23
N GLU A 201 -0.74 0.62 19.72
CA GLU A 201 0.46 0.39 18.92
C GLU A 201 1.02 -1.00 19.20
N ASN A 202 1.23 -1.78 18.13
CA ASN A 202 1.91 -3.07 18.18
C ASN A 202 3.22 -2.97 17.42
N ILE A 203 4.31 -3.44 18.04
CA ILE A 203 5.66 -3.34 17.46
C ILE A 203 6.20 -4.75 17.22
N PHE A 204 6.66 -5.00 15.99
CA PHE A 204 7.26 -6.25 15.56
C PHE A 204 8.61 -5.98 14.92
N ASN A 205 9.56 -6.88 15.13
CA ASN A 205 10.72 -6.98 14.24
C ASN A 205 10.32 -7.84 13.03
N TYR A 206 10.90 -7.52 11.87
CA TYR A 206 10.72 -8.32 10.67
C TYR A 206 12.06 -8.75 10.07
N HIS A 207 12.06 -9.95 9.51
CA HIS A 207 13.16 -10.48 8.73
C HIS A 207 12.68 -10.90 7.35
N LEU A 208 13.31 -10.36 6.31
CA LEU A 208 13.10 -10.72 4.92
C LEU A 208 14.18 -11.72 4.51
N SER A 209 13.73 -12.91 4.14
CA SER A 209 14.53 -13.93 3.47
C SER A 209 14.23 -13.94 1.97
N ASP A 210 14.92 -14.79 1.21
CA ASP A 210 14.72 -14.86 -0.23
C ASP A 210 13.28 -15.10 -0.68
N ARG A 211 12.51 -15.89 0.08
CA ARG A 211 11.14 -16.32 -0.30
C ARG A 211 10.10 -16.12 0.80
N SER A 212 10.46 -15.51 1.93
CA SER A 212 9.51 -15.32 3.03
C SER A 212 9.85 -14.08 3.86
N ALA A 213 8.80 -13.47 4.39
CA ALA A 213 8.88 -12.49 5.46
C ALA A 213 8.39 -13.14 6.76
N ARG A 214 9.05 -12.83 7.88
CA ARG A 214 8.63 -13.29 9.22
C ARG A 214 8.56 -12.09 10.16
N LEU A 215 7.54 -12.09 11.02
CA LEU A 215 7.36 -11.13 12.12
C LEU A 215 7.63 -11.83 13.45
N PHE A 216 8.24 -11.12 14.39
CA PHE A 216 8.50 -11.59 15.75
C PHE A 216 8.59 -10.42 16.72
N LEU A 217 8.32 -10.66 18.00
CA LEU A 217 8.34 -9.59 19.00
C LEU A 217 9.78 -9.11 19.27
N PRO A 218 9.97 -7.80 19.56
CA PRO A 218 11.25 -7.29 20.01
C PRO A 218 11.76 -8.05 21.26
N GLY A 219 13.05 -8.35 21.29
CA GLY A 219 13.67 -9.12 22.38
C GLY A 219 13.54 -10.64 22.27
N MET A 220 12.77 -11.16 21.31
CA MET A 220 12.76 -12.59 20.99
C MET A 220 13.87 -12.95 19.99
N SER A 221 14.47 -14.12 20.19
CA SER A 221 15.33 -14.76 19.19
C SER A 221 14.53 -15.10 17.93
N ARG A 222 15.19 -15.11 16.77
CA ARG A 222 14.59 -15.47 15.48
C ARG A 222 13.77 -16.78 15.58
N PRO A 223 12.52 -16.85 15.08
CA PRO A 223 11.80 -18.11 14.95
C PRO A 223 12.60 -19.06 14.05
N GLU A 224 12.82 -20.30 14.47
CA GLU A 224 13.67 -21.30 13.80
C GLU A 224 13.42 -21.34 12.28
N LEU A 225 14.52 -21.29 11.52
CA LEU A 225 14.60 -21.11 10.08
C LEU A 225 13.98 -22.24 9.28
#